data_AF-A0A959PTJ4-F1
#
_entry.id   AF-A0A959PTJ4-F1
#
_cell.length_a   1.000
_cell.length_b   1.000
_cell.length_c   1.000
_cell.angle_alpha   90.00
_cell.angle_beta   90.00
_cell.angle_gamma   90.00
#
_symmetry.space_group_name_H-M   'P 1'
#
loop_
_entity.id
_entity.type
_entity.pdbx_description
1 polymer ?
#
loop_
_entity_poly.entity_id
_entity_poly.type
_entity_poly.pdbx_seq_one_letter_code
_entity_poly.pdbx_strand_id
1 'polypeptide(L)' 'MASTNIHPIFDRLVQKADREERLGQKGCVLWLTGLSGSGKSTIAEALERELFN' A
#
# COMPACT_ATOMS: atom_id res chain seq x y z
N MET A 1 -23.18 9.56 -17.16
CA MET A 1 -22.56 10.89 -17.37
C MET A 1 -21.40 10.99 -16.40
N ALA A 2 -20.18 11.20 -16.89
CA ALA A 2 -19.03 11.39 -16.01
C ALA A 2 -19.20 12.69 -15.21
N SER A 3 -18.89 12.65 -13.92
CA SER A 3 -18.94 13.79 -13.00
C SER A 3 -18.02 14.91 -13.49
N THR A 4 -18.59 16.05 -13.89
CA THR A 4 -17.90 17.19 -14.51
C THR A 4 -17.11 18.07 -13.55
N ASN A 5 -17.20 17.81 -12.24
CA ASN A 5 -16.60 18.64 -11.19
C ASN A 5 -15.42 17.95 -10.46
N ILE A 6 -14.90 16.85 -11.01
CA ILE A 6 -13.70 16.19 -10.49
C ILE A 6 -12.53 16.60 -11.37
N HIS A 7 -11.55 17.28 -10.76
CA HIS A 7 -10.30 17.68 -11.40
C HIS A 7 -9.16 16.85 -10.83
N PRO A 8 -8.85 15.67 -11.40
CA PRO A 8 -7.74 14.87 -10.93
C PRO A 8 -6.41 15.60 -11.16
N ILE A 9 -5.50 15.48 -10.20
CA ILE A 9 -4.17 16.12 -10.24
C ILE A 9 -3.06 15.08 -10.45
N PHE A 10 -3.37 13.92 -11.03
CA PHE A 10 -2.42 12.81 -11.16
C PHE A 10 -1.13 13.22 -11.86
N ASP A 11 -1.22 14.14 -12.82
CA ASP A 11 -0.10 14.76 -13.55
C ASP A 11 0.85 15.57 -12.66
N ARG A 12 0.36 16.10 -11.53
CA ARG A 12 1.14 16.90 -10.56
C ARG A 12 1.73 16.06 -9.43
N LEU A 13 1.34 14.79 -9.32
CA LEU A 13 1.80 13.88 -8.27
C LEU A 13 2.97 13.03 -8.77
N VAL A 14 3.87 12.67 -7.86
CA VAL A 14 4.92 11.67 -8.14
C VAL A 14 4.27 10.34 -8.46
N GLN A 15 4.60 9.76 -9.62
CA GLN A 15 3.97 8.53 -10.08
C GLN A 15 4.41 7.33 -9.25
N LYS A 16 3.61 6.28 -9.28
CA LYS A 16 3.95 5.00 -8.65
C LYS A 16 5.30 4.49 -9.16
N ALA A 17 5.52 4.49 -10.48
CA ALA A 17 6.76 4.01 -11.08
C ALA A 17 7.98 4.77 -10.57
N ASP A 18 7.92 6.11 -10.49
CA ASP A 18 9.01 6.93 -9.96
C ASP A 18 9.36 6.58 -8.51
N ARG A 19 8.33 6.27 -7.68
CA ARG A 19 8.53 5.85 -6.29
C ARG A 19 9.17 4.46 -6.22
N GLU A 20 8.71 3.53 -7.04
CA GLU A 20 9.22 2.16 -7.07
C GLU A 20 10.66 2.10 -7.57
N GLU A 21 11.00 2.89 -8.60
CA GLU A 21 12.36 3.05 -9.09
C GLU A 21 13.27 3.66 -8.01
N ARG A 22 12.83 4.77 -7.39
CA ARG A 22 13.62 5.45 -6.35
C ARG A 22 13.86 4.59 -5.12
N LEU A 23 12.89 3.78 -4.72
CA LEU A 23 12.98 2.93 -3.51
C LEU A 23 13.53 1.53 -3.80
N GLY A 24 13.68 1.15 -5.08
CA GLY A 24 14.12 -0.18 -5.47
C GLY A 24 13.13 -1.30 -5.10
N GLN A 25 11.86 -0.97 -4.84
CA GLN A 25 10.85 -1.92 -4.37
C GLN A 25 9.46 -1.58 -4.89
N LYS A 26 8.60 -2.60 -5.04
CA LYS A 26 7.19 -2.42 -5.42
C LYS A 26 6.30 -2.29 -4.20
N GLY A 27 5.45 -1.27 -4.18
CA GLY A 27 4.46 -1.09 -3.11
C GLY A 27 3.28 -2.04 -3.27
N CYS A 28 2.87 -2.71 -2.18
CA CYS A 28 1.68 -3.55 -2.13
C CYS A 28 0.91 -3.36 -0.82
N VAL A 29 -0.36 -3.80 -0.80
CA VAL A 29 -1.20 -3.82 0.41
C VAL A 29 -1.54 -5.27 0.73
N LEU A 30 -1.16 -5.71 1.94
CA LEU A 30 -1.53 -7.00 2.47
C LEU A 30 -2.68 -6.82 3.47
N TRP A 31 -3.89 -7.13 3.00
CA TRP A 31 -5.10 -6.96 3.80
C TRP A 31 -5.45 -8.25 4.56
N LEU A 32 -5.03 -8.32 5.83
CA LEU A 32 -5.31 -9.49 6.69
C LEU A 32 -6.74 -9.45 7.24
N THR A 33 -7.51 -10.50 7.03
CA THR A 33 -8.89 -10.65 7.55
C THR A 33 -9.05 -11.94 8.35
N GLY A 34 -10.04 -11.99 9.24
CA GLY A 34 -10.31 -13.15 10.08
C GLY A 34 -10.93 -12.79 11.44
N LEU A 35 -11.47 -13.80 12.12
CA LEU A 35 -12.13 -13.67 13.43
C LEU A 35 -11.21 -13.09 14.51
N SER A 36 -11.77 -12.55 15.59
CA SER A 36 -10.97 -12.15 16.76
C SER A 36 -10.14 -13.34 17.27
N GLY A 37 -8.87 -13.12 17.63
CA GLY A 37 -7.96 -14.17 18.05
C GLY A 37 -7.33 -15.02 16.93
N SER A 38 -7.69 -14.82 15.65
CA SER A 38 -7.14 -15.58 14.52
C SER A 38 -5.68 -15.26 14.16
N GLY A 39 -4.95 -14.49 14.98
CA GLY A 39 -3.53 -14.19 14.78
C GLY A 39 -3.19 -13.08 13.77
N LYS A 40 -4.16 -12.29 13.27
CA LYS A 40 -3.91 -11.21 12.29
C LYS A 40 -2.79 -10.26 12.71
N SER A 41 -2.86 -9.70 13.92
CA SER A 41 -1.86 -8.77 14.43
C SER A 41 -0.51 -9.44 14.67
N THR A 42 -0.50 -10.69 15.15
CA THR A 42 0.73 -11.47 15.36
C THR A 42 1.48 -11.69 14.05
N ILE A 43 0.77 -12.05 12.97
CA ILE A 43 1.38 -12.21 11.65
C ILE A 43 1.85 -10.86 11.08
N ALA A 44 1.05 -9.80 11.22
CA ALA A 44 1.43 -8.47 10.75
C ALA A 44 2.72 -7.97 11.39
N GLU A 45 2.87 -8.12 12.72
CA GLU A 45 4.07 -7.72 13.45
C GLU A 45 5.30 -8.54 13.02
N ALA A 46 5.16 -9.86 12.92
CA ALA A 46 6.27 -10.71 12.49
C ALA A 46 6.72 -10.40 11.06
N LEU A 47 5.78 -10.19 10.14
CA LEU A 47 6.06 -9.83 8.76
C LEU A 47 6.74 -8.45 8.65
N GLU A 48 6.27 -7.46 9.41
CA GLU A 48 6.90 -6.13 9.43
C GLU A 48 8.36 -6.21 9.88
N ARG A 49 8.64 -6.96 10.96
CA ARG A 49 10.00 -7.19 11.45
C ARG A 49 10.88 -7.87 10.40
N GLU A 50 10.34 -8.86 9.68
CA GLU A 50 11.08 -9.59 8.64
C GLU A 50 11.40 -8.70 7.43
N LEU A 51 10.48 -7.81 7.02
CA LEU A 51 10.68 -6.93 5.87
C LEU A 51 11.55 -5.71 6.16
N PHE A 52 11.68 -5.32 7.43
CA PHE A 52 12.50 -4.17 7.85
C PHE A 52 13.98 -4.51 8.02
N ASN A 53 14.28 -5.78 8.31
CA ASN A 53 15.65 -6.29 8.47
C ASN A 53 16.31 -6.60 7.12
#